data_AF-A0A011PH79-F1
#
_entry.id   AF-A0A011PH79-F1
#
_cell.length_a   1.000
_cell.length_b   1.000
_cell.length_c   1.000
_cell.angle_alpha   90.00
_cell.angle_beta   90.00
_cell.angle_gamma   90.00
#
_symmetry.space_group_name_H-M   'P 1'
#
loop_
_entity.id
_entity.type
_entity.pdbx_description
1 polymer ?
#
loop_
_entity_poly.entity_id
_entity_poly.type
_entity_poly.pdbx_seq_one_letter_code
_entity_poly.pdbx_strand_id
1 'polypeptide(L)'
;MSLFVKYRIENRQLTAENRVFLDQLTFGQQVASPDATQLPVTLAVALLKNRNGEIDINLPISGSLDDPEFSIGGLIVRVIVNVLVKAVTSPFALLGSVFGGGEELSTIDFAVGEAKLTAEAQKRLETLGKALIDRPALKLDIEGHTDLQSDPEGLKRYRLLSKVRALKREDLTKKGVESGSAETVEVDAKEYPALLERVYRAEKFPKPRNLIGMVKGLPVEEMEKLILANTVADEEELRDLADRRAKAVLDGLLARDVPAERLFLLPVKLVASDGKADAAAQARESRVALSLK
;
A
#
# COMPACT_ATOMS: atom_id res chain seq x y z
N MET A 1 -14.03 30.34 13.18
CA MET A 1 -15.06 29.59 12.39
C MET A 1 -15.79 30.52 11.45
N SER A 2 -15.80 30.17 10.16
CA SER A 2 -16.55 30.86 9.10
C SER A 2 -17.45 29.86 8.37
N LEU A 3 -18.63 30.30 7.97
CA LEU A 3 -19.61 29.49 7.23
C LEU A 3 -19.97 30.21 5.93
N PHE A 4 -19.69 29.58 4.79
CA PHE A 4 -20.11 30.07 3.47
C PHE A 4 -21.24 29.20 2.96
N VAL A 5 -22.28 29.83 2.42
CA VAL A 5 -23.46 29.09 1.99
C VAL A 5 -23.97 29.56 0.65
N LYS A 6 -24.30 28.60 -0.22
CA LYS A 6 -24.94 28.83 -1.51
C LYS A 6 -26.12 27.90 -1.65
N TYR A 7 -27.31 28.45 -1.80
CA TYR A 7 -28.56 27.70 -1.93
C TYR A 7 -29.14 27.85 -3.33
N ARG A 8 -29.66 26.76 -3.90
CA ARG A 8 -30.42 26.72 -5.14
C ARG A 8 -31.68 25.90 -4.89
N ILE A 9 -32.83 26.46 -5.27
CA ILE A 9 -34.11 25.75 -5.20
C ILE A 9 -34.67 25.64 -6.62
N GLU A 10 -34.91 24.42 -7.09
CA GLU A 10 -35.54 24.13 -8.37
C GLU A 10 -36.46 22.92 -8.24
N ASN A 11 -37.64 22.96 -8.86
CA ASN A 11 -38.61 21.84 -8.81
C ASN A 11 -38.88 21.30 -7.40
N ARG A 12 -38.97 22.21 -6.41
CA ARG A 12 -39.16 21.88 -4.98
C ARG A 12 -38.02 21.07 -4.36
N GLN A 13 -36.88 20.94 -5.04
CA GLN A 13 -35.63 20.39 -4.51
C GLN A 13 -34.70 21.52 -4.07
N LEU A 14 -34.22 21.43 -2.83
CA LEU A 14 -33.12 22.24 -2.35
C LEU A 14 -31.80 21.55 -2.68
N THR A 15 -30.87 22.30 -3.28
CA THR A 15 -29.46 21.96 -3.35
C THR A 15 -28.66 23.07 -2.68
N ALA A 16 -27.77 22.73 -1.77
CA ALA A 16 -26.94 23.68 -1.06
C ALA A 16 -25.48 23.24 -1.00
N GLU A 17 -24.58 24.19 -1.19
CA GLU A 17 -23.15 24.03 -0.94
C GLU A 17 -22.82 24.82 0.32
N ASN A 18 -22.48 24.12 1.42
CA ASN A 18 -22.04 24.75 2.65
C ASN A 18 -20.55 24.49 2.83
N ARG A 19 -19.73 25.53 2.87
CA ARG A 19 -18.32 25.41 3.21
C ARG A 19 -18.13 25.82 4.66
N VAL A 20 -17.66 24.90 5.48
CA VAL A 20 -17.35 25.13 6.88
C VAL A 20 -15.84 25.25 7.02
N PHE A 21 -15.39 26.43 7.45
CA PHE A 21 -13.99 26.68 7.77
C PHE A 21 -13.84 26.82 9.28
N LEU A 22 -13.04 25.94 9.89
CA LEU A 22 -12.65 26.04 11.29
C LEU A 22 -11.14 26.19 11.39
N ASP A 23 -10.73 27.23 12.09
CA ASP A 23 -9.38 27.47 12.56
C ASP A 23 -9.33 27.21 14.07
N GLN A 24 -8.21 26.68 14.56
CA GLN A 24 -7.92 26.54 16.01
C GLN A 24 -8.94 25.70 16.80
N LEU A 25 -9.39 24.57 16.25
CA LEU A 25 -10.23 23.63 17.03
C LEU A 25 -9.44 23.03 18.20
N THR A 26 -9.92 23.28 19.42
CA THR A 26 -9.41 22.68 20.66
C THR A 26 -10.48 21.84 21.35
N PHE A 27 -10.11 20.64 21.79
CA PHE A 27 -10.99 19.81 22.61
C PHE A 27 -10.92 20.24 24.08
N GLY A 28 -12.08 20.36 24.71
CA GLY A 28 -12.18 20.47 26.16
C GLY A 28 -11.95 19.12 26.84
N GLN A 29 -12.04 19.09 28.17
CA GLN A 29 -11.96 17.84 28.93
C GLN A 29 -13.15 16.92 28.58
N GLN A 30 -12.90 15.60 28.60
CA GLN A 30 -13.94 14.62 28.37
C GLN A 30 -15.01 14.75 29.47
N VAL A 31 -16.28 14.83 29.06
CA VAL A 31 -17.42 14.88 29.98
C VAL A 31 -18.14 13.54 29.99
N ALA A 32 -18.31 12.96 31.18
CA ALA A 32 -19.15 11.77 31.36
C ALA A 32 -20.63 12.23 31.45
N SER A 33 -21.27 12.37 30.29
CA SER A 33 -22.71 12.68 30.18
C SER A 33 -23.44 11.52 29.50
N PRO A 34 -24.68 11.19 29.90
CA PRO A 34 -25.55 10.27 29.16
C PRO A 34 -25.75 10.67 27.70
N ASP A 35 -25.63 11.97 27.40
CA ASP A 35 -25.78 12.54 26.05
C ASP A 35 -24.43 12.74 25.33
N ALA A 36 -23.30 12.32 25.93
CA ALA A 36 -21.98 12.43 25.30
C ALA A 36 -21.83 11.41 24.17
N THR A 37 -21.39 11.88 22.99
CA THR A 37 -21.12 10.99 21.86
C THR A 37 -19.86 10.16 22.10
N GLN A 38 -19.92 8.86 21.82
CA GLN A 38 -18.78 7.94 21.93
C GLN A 38 -17.88 7.93 20.68
N LEU A 39 -18.11 8.85 19.74
CA LEU A 39 -17.40 8.88 18.48
C LEU A 39 -15.90 9.18 18.72
N PRO A 40 -14.97 8.51 18.03
CA PRO A 40 -13.54 8.78 18.16
C PRO A 40 -13.19 10.05 17.39
N VAL A 41 -13.60 11.20 17.94
CA VAL A 41 -13.50 12.52 17.30
C VAL A 41 -12.04 12.88 16.98
N THR A 42 -11.08 12.36 17.74
CA THR A 42 -9.65 12.61 17.57
C THR A 42 -9.12 12.21 16.19
N LEU A 43 -9.42 10.99 15.71
CA LEU A 43 -8.99 10.51 14.39
C LEU A 43 -9.65 11.32 13.29
N ALA A 44 -10.96 11.57 13.41
CA ALA A 44 -11.69 12.37 12.45
C ALA A 44 -11.10 13.79 12.32
N VAL A 45 -10.73 14.41 13.44
CA VAL A 45 -10.05 15.71 13.42
C VAL A 45 -8.66 15.62 12.82
N ALA A 46 -7.89 14.58 13.14
CA ALA A 46 -6.56 14.39 12.57
C ALA A 46 -6.60 14.23 11.04
N LEU A 47 -7.65 13.61 10.50
CA LEU A 47 -7.88 13.46 9.05
C LEU A 47 -8.32 14.76 8.37
N LEU A 48 -9.07 15.60 9.07
CA LEU A 48 -9.66 16.82 8.53
C LEU A 48 -8.74 18.03 8.69
N LYS A 49 -7.92 18.06 9.75
CA LYS A 49 -7.07 19.19 10.12
C LYS A 49 -5.79 19.19 9.31
N ASN A 50 -5.57 20.27 8.55
CA ASN A 50 -4.36 20.46 7.77
C ASN A 50 -3.15 20.88 8.65
N ARG A 51 -1.98 21.04 8.01
CA ARG A 51 -0.74 21.46 8.70
C ARG A 51 -0.81 22.84 9.37
N ASN A 52 -1.67 23.73 8.87
CA ASN A 52 -1.91 25.06 9.43
C ASN A 52 -2.89 25.02 10.62
N GLY A 53 -3.46 23.85 10.90
CA GLY A 53 -4.46 23.65 11.92
C GLY A 53 -5.88 24.05 11.49
N GLU A 54 -6.12 24.13 10.19
CA GLU A 54 -7.39 24.50 9.58
C GLU A 54 -8.15 23.25 9.14
N ILE A 55 -9.47 23.30 9.28
CA ILE A 55 -10.41 22.31 8.77
C ILE A 55 -11.32 23.04 7.79
N ASP A 56 -11.28 22.61 6.53
CA ASP A 56 -12.08 23.20 5.46
C ASP A 56 -12.89 22.11 4.76
N ILE A 57 -14.20 22.11 5.02
CA ILE A 57 -15.08 21.02 4.58
C ILE A 57 -16.23 21.60 3.76
N ASN A 58 -16.40 21.08 2.57
CA ASN A 58 -17.61 21.29 1.78
C ASN A 58 -18.64 20.21 2.14
N LEU A 59 -19.76 20.64 2.70
CA LEU A 59 -20.91 19.84 3.08
C LEU A 59 -22.02 20.10 2.05
N PRO A 60 -22.08 19.31 0.96
CA PRO A 60 -23.19 19.37 0.04
C PRO A 60 -24.44 18.85 0.75
N ILE A 61 -25.53 19.59 0.58
CA ILE A 61 -26.81 19.28 1.18
C ILE A 61 -27.86 19.26 0.08
N SER A 62 -28.63 18.18 0.00
CA SER A 62 -29.79 18.10 -0.89
C SER A 62 -30.99 17.54 -0.14
N GLY A 63 -32.18 18.00 -0.51
CA GLY A 63 -33.42 17.52 0.10
C GLY A 63 -34.66 18.11 -0.55
N SER A 64 -35.77 17.37 -0.44
CA SER A 64 -37.06 17.83 -0.94
C SER A 64 -37.72 18.78 0.04
N LEU A 65 -38.31 19.86 -0.45
CA LEU A 65 -39.20 20.73 0.34
C LEU A 65 -40.57 20.07 0.60
N ASP A 66 -40.85 18.92 -0.04
CA ASP A 66 -42.05 18.11 0.18
C ASP A 66 -41.94 17.16 1.36
N ASP A 67 -40.75 17.00 1.93
CA ASP A 67 -40.54 16.11 3.07
C ASP A 67 -41.01 16.81 4.36
N PRO A 68 -42.04 16.29 5.06
CA PRO A 68 -42.53 16.89 6.30
C PRO A 68 -41.51 16.85 7.45
N GLU A 69 -40.47 16.02 7.37
CA GLU A 69 -39.34 16.02 8.31
C GLU A 69 -38.18 16.93 7.86
N PHE A 70 -38.35 17.71 6.79
CA PHE A 70 -37.30 18.57 6.24
C PHE A 70 -36.87 19.64 7.24
N SER A 71 -35.66 19.47 7.80
CA SER A 71 -35.00 20.44 8.69
C SER A 71 -33.58 20.70 8.20
N ILE A 72 -33.29 21.96 7.89
CA ILE A 72 -31.95 22.40 7.46
C ILE A 72 -30.92 22.09 8.56
N GLY A 73 -31.26 22.35 9.83
CA GLY A 73 -30.38 22.05 10.96
C GLY A 73 -30.12 20.55 11.12
N GLY A 74 -31.16 19.72 11.01
CA GLY A 74 -31.03 18.26 11.09
C GLY A 74 -30.17 17.67 9.97
N LEU A 75 -30.28 18.24 8.77
CA LEU A 75 -29.51 17.81 7.61
C LEU A 75 -28.03 18.18 7.74
N ILE A 76 -27.71 19.38 8.23
CA ILE A 76 -26.33 19.78 8.55
C ILE A 76 -25.70 18.84 9.58
N VAL A 77 -26.40 18.57 10.69
CA VAL A 77 -25.92 17.65 11.74
C VAL A 77 -25.68 16.25 11.17
N ARG A 78 -26.62 15.75 10.35
CA ARG A 78 -26.50 14.43 9.71
C ARG A 78 -25.28 14.34 8.80
N VAL A 79 -25.00 15.36 7.98
CA VAL A 79 -23.80 15.37 7.11
C VAL A 79 -22.53 15.40 7.96
N ILE A 80 -22.46 16.22 9.02
CA ILE A 80 -21.29 16.26 9.92
C ILE A 80 -21.08 14.88 10.57
N VAL A 81 -22.12 14.27 11.14
CA VAL A 81 -22.05 12.93 11.74
C VAL A 81 -21.58 11.90 10.70
N ASN A 82 -22.11 11.94 9.48
CA ASN A 82 -21.70 11.03 8.42
C ASN A 82 -20.22 11.21 8.02
N VAL A 83 -19.71 12.44 7.96
CA VAL A 83 -18.28 12.71 7.71
C VAL A 83 -17.43 12.14 8.84
N LEU A 84 -17.83 12.36 10.11
CA LEU A 84 -17.12 11.81 11.27
C LEU A 84 -17.14 10.28 11.27
N VAL A 85 -18.27 9.65 10.98
CA VAL A 85 -18.38 8.17 10.87
C VAL A 85 -17.49 7.66 9.74
N LYS A 86 -17.55 8.28 8.56
CA LYS A 86 -16.69 7.90 7.42
C LYS A 86 -15.21 8.07 7.69
N ALA A 87 -14.83 9.05 8.50
CA ALA A 87 -13.44 9.24 8.91
C ALA A 87 -12.90 8.06 9.73
N VAL A 88 -13.79 7.35 10.41
CA VAL A 88 -13.43 6.18 11.23
C VAL A 88 -13.54 4.90 10.44
N THR A 89 -14.57 4.75 9.61
CA THR A 89 -14.79 3.51 8.85
C THR A 89 -13.91 3.42 7.61
N SER A 90 -13.58 4.57 7.00
CA SER A 90 -12.88 4.66 5.71
C SER A 90 -11.91 5.86 5.70
N PRO A 91 -10.89 5.91 6.57
CA PRO A 91 -10.01 7.06 6.73
C PRO A 91 -9.26 7.42 5.43
N PHE A 92 -8.86 6.41 4.64
CA PHE A 92 -8.20 6.61 3.35
C PHE A 92 -9.13 7.16 2.27
N ALA A 93 -10.44 6.86 2.30
CA ALA A 93 -11.40 7.46 1.37
C ALA A 93 -11.45 8.98 1.52
N LEU A 94 -11.35 9.49 2.76
CA LEU A 94 -11.31 10.93 3.01
C LEU A 94 -10.02 11.55 2.49
N LEU A 95 -8.86 10.96 2.77
CA LEU A 95 -7.60 11.46 2.20
C LEU A 95 -7.64 11.42 0.66
N GLY A 96 -8.14 10.31 0.10
CA GLY A 96 -8.27 10.12 -1.33
C GLY A 96 -9.27 11.07 -2.01
N SER A 97 -10.26 11.58 -1.29
CA SER A 97 -11.18 12.60 -1.81
C SER A 97 -10.51 13.96 -2.03
N VAL A 98 -9.45 14.26 -1.26
CA VAL A 98 -8.71 15.53 -1.33
C VAL A 98 -7.47 15.41 -2.21
N PHE A 99 -6.71 14.32 -2.07
CA PHE A 99 -5.42 14.12 -2.72
C PHE A 99 -5.49 13.19 -3.95
N GLY A 100 -6.62 12.50 -4.17
CA GLY A 100 -6.80 11.46 -5.19
C GLY A 100 -6.49 10.05 -4.67
N GLY A 101 -6.94 9.00 -5.39
CA GLY A 101 -6.64 7.59 -5.07
C GLY A 101 -7.64 6.86 -4.18
N GLY A 102 -8.60 7.56 -3.55
CA GLY A 102 -9.70 6.93 -2.80
C GLY A 102 -9.24 5.92 -1.73
N GLU A 103 -10.00 4.83 -1.56
CA GLU A 103 -9.67 3.75 -0.62
C GLU A 103 -8.45 2.92 -1.04
N GLU A 104 -8.00 3.01 -2.30
CA GLU A 104 -6.81 2.30 -2.78
C GLU A 104 -5.51 2.76 -2.11
N LEU A 105 -5.52 3.93 -1.45
CA LEU A 105 -4.40 4.40 -0.63
C LEU A 105 -4.17 3.52 0.61
N SER A 106 -5.12 2.66 0.98
CA SER A 106 -4.99 1.74 2.12
C SER A 106 -4.09 0.53 1.85
N THR A 107 -3.72 0.29 0.59
CA THR A 107 -2.87 -0.85 0.21
C THR A 107 -1.84 -0.47 -0.86
N ILE A 108 -0.69 -1.14 -0.82
CA ILE A 108 0.33 -1.04 -1.86
C ILE A 108 0.60 -2.45 -2.41
N ASP A 109 0.24 -2.68 -3.67
CA ASP A 109 0.41 -3.97 -4.32
C ASP A 109 1.82 -4.17 -4.87
N PHE A 110 2.28 -5.40 -4.80
CA PHE A 110 3.57 -5.86 -5.32
C PHE A 110 3.37 -7.02 -6.29
N ALA A 111 4.33 -7.20 -7.19
CA ALA A 111 4.39 -8.42 -7.98
C ALA A 111 4.68 -9.63 -7.08
N VAL A 112 4.14 -10.77 -7.49
CA VAL A 112 4.30 -12.05 -6.80
C VAL A 112 5.79 -12.39 -6.66
N GLY A 113 6.24 -12.69 -5.44
CA GLY A 113 7.64 -12.99 -5.11
C GLY A 113 8.59 -11.80 -5.05
N GLU A 114 8.11 -10.59 -5.32
CA GLU A 114 8.93 -9.39 -5.42
C GLU A 114 8.60 -8.34 -4.35
N ALA A 115 9.60 -7.54 -4.00
CA ALA A 115 9.48 -6.40 -3.08
C ALA A 115 9.83 -5.07 -3.74
N LYS A 116 9.89 -5.03 -5.08
CA LYS A 116 10.16 -3.81 -5.85
C LYS A 116 8.86 -3.03 -6.04
N LEU A 117 8.88 -1.74 -5.73
CA LEU A 117 7.74 -0.85 -5.98
C LEU A 117 7.51 -0.69 -7.49
N THR A 118 6.28 -0.96 -7.91
CA THR A 118 5.81 -0.69 -9.28
C THR A 118 5.64 0.83 -9.50
N ALA A 119 5.52 1.25 -10.76
CA ALA A 119 5.23 2.65 -11.08
C ALA A 119 3.90 3.13 -10.46
N GLU A 120 2.90 2.26 -10.38
CA GLU A 120 1.62 2.56 -9.73
C GLU A 120 1.78 2.69 -8.21
N ALA A 121 2.50 1.78 -7.57
CA ALA A 121 2.83 1.87 -6.15
C ALA A 121 3.56 3.18 -5.84
N GLN A 122 4.52 3.60 -6.66
CA GLN A 122 5.22 4.89 -6.49
C GLN A 122 4.26 6.09 -6.55
N LYS A 123 3.31 6.11 -7.48
CA LYS A 123 2.28 7.16 -7.56
C LYS A 123 1.39 7.17 -6.32
N ARG A 124 0.96 6.01 -5.82
CA ARG A 124 0.18 5.91 -4.57
C ARG A 124 0.98 6.46 -3.39
N LEU A 125 2.27 6.14 -3.28
CA LEU A 125 3.15 6.68 -2.24
C LEU A 125 3.36 8.19 -2.35
N GLU A 126 3.37 8.77 -3.56
CA GLU A 126 3.40 10.25 -3.73
C GLU A 126 2.16 10.91 -3.16
N THR A 127 0.99 10.36 -3.47
CA THR A 127 -0.29 10.87 -2.97
C THR A 127 -0.39 10.71 -1.46
N LEU A 128 -0.04 9.54 -0.94
CA LEU A 128 -0.04 9.25 0.49
C LEU A 128 0.96 10.14 1.25
N GLY A 129 2.17 10.33 0.71
CA GLY A 129 3.18 11.20 1.31
C GLY A 129 2.70 12.65 1.43
N LYS A 130 2.09 13.19 0.35
CA LYS A 130 1.47 14.52 0.38
C LYS A 130 0.38 14.62 1.45
N ALA A 131 -0.50 13.62 1.52
CA ALA A 131 -1.58 13.58 2.50
C ALA A 131 -1.04 13.55 3.94
N LEU A 132 -0.04 12.72 4.23
CA LEU A 132 0.57 12.61 5.55
C LEU A 132 1.33 13.89 5.94
N ILE A 133 2.02 14.56 5.00
CA ILE A 133 2.66 15.86 5.27
C ILE A 133 1.61 16.92 5.59
N ASP A 134 0.51 16.94 4.84
CA ASP A 134 -0.55 17.91 5.05
C ASP A 134 -1.42 17.61 6.29
N ARG A 135 -1.30 16.41 6.86
CA ARG A 135 -2.01 15.96 8.06
C ARG A 135 -1.01 15.54 9.15
N PRO A 136 -0.39 16.50 9.87
CA PRO A 136 0.73 16.22 10.79
C PRO A 136 0.34 15.32 11.97
N ALA A 137 -0.94 15.33 12.37
CA ALA A 137 -1.44 14.54 13.49
C ALA A 137 -1.58 13.03 13.19
N LEU A 138 -1.58 12.64 11.91
CA LEU A 138 -1.74 11.25 11.52
C LEU A 138 -0.45 10.45 11.69
N LYS A 139 -0.61 9.21 12.14
CA LYS A 139 0.40 8.15 12.12
C LYS A 139 -0.03 7.06 11.16
N LEU A 140 0.95 6.36 10.60
CA LEU A 140 0.74 5.29 9.63
C LEU A 140 1.40 4.00 10.14
N ASP A 141 0.58 2.97 10.29
CA ASP A 141 1.05 1.60 10.44
C ASP A 141 1.20 0.96 9.05
N ILE A 142 2.26 0.17 8.90
CA ILE A 142 2.68 -0.47 7.65
C ILE A 142 2.85 -1.97 7.94
N GLU A 143 1.96 -2.81 7.39
CA GLU A 143 1.98 -4.26 7.58
C GLU A 143 2.24 -4.97 6.24
N GLY A 144 3.34 -5.72 6.16
CA GLY A 144 3.69 -6.50 4.97
C GLY A 144 2.95 -7.83 4.94
N HIS A 145 2.46 -8.22 3.77
CA HIS A 145 1.83 -9.51 3.53
C HIS A 145 2.46 -10.27 2.36
N THR A 146 2.31 -11.59 2.43
CA THR A 146 2.59 -12.52 1.34
C THR A 146 1.41 -13.43 1.11
N ASP A 147 1.12 -13.70 -0.16
CA ASP A 147 0.20 -14.75 -0.57
C ASP A 147 0.92 -16.11 -0.53
N LEU A 148 0.52 -16.97 0.41
CA LEU A 148 1.10 -18.30 0.61
C LEU A 148 0.90 -19.25 -0.59
N GLN A 149 0.01 -18.93 -1.53
CA GLN A 149 -0.21 -19.73 -2.74
C GLN A 149 0.70 -19.30 -3.89
N SER A 150 0.79 -18.00 -4.16
CA SER A 150 1.48 -17.48 -5.35
C SER A 150 2.92 -17.05 -5.06
N ASP A 151 3.19 -16.41 -3.90
CA ASP A 151 4.52 -15.88 -3.58
C ASP A 151 5.64 -16.93 -3.51
N PRO A 152 5.43 -18.19 -3.09
CA PRO A 152 6.51 -19.18 -3.08
C PRO A 152 7.12 -19.42 -4.47
N GLU A 153 6.30 -19.59 -5.50
CA GLU A 153 6.81 -19.81 -6.86
C GLU A 153 7.42 -18.52 -7.43
N GLY A 154 6.75 -17.38 -7.23
CA GLY A 154 7.28 -16.08 -7.64
C GLY A 154 8.63 -15.78 -7.03
N LEU A 155 8.82 -16.07 -5.73
CA LEU A 155 10.07 -15.81 -5.03
C LEU A 155 11.21 -16.66 -5.59
N LYS A 156 10.95 -17.93 -5.92
CA LYS A 156 11.95 -18.81 -6.57
C LYS A 156 12.34 -18.27 -7.95
N ARG A 157 11.37 -17.83 -8.75
CA ARG A 157 11.61 -17.22 -10.07
C ARG A 157 12.40 -15.91 -9.94
N TYR A 158 12.04 -15.05 -9.00
CA TYR A 158 12.78 -13.82 -8.71
C TYR A 158 14.23 -14.10 -8.32
N ARG A 159 14.49 -15.10 -7.47
CA ARG A 159 15.86 -15.52 -7.09
C ARG A 159 16.67 -15.98 -8.29
N LEU A 160 16.09 -16.81 -9.15
CA LEU A 160 16.73 -17.25 -10.39
C LEU A 160 17.10 -16.05 -11.27
N LEU A 161 16.15 -15.18 -11.57
CA LEU A 161 16.38 -14.00 -12.39
C LEU A 161 17.42 -13.05 -11.77
N SER A 162 17.43 -12.92 -10.45
CA SER A 162 18.42 -12.12 -9.74
C SER A 162 19.84 -12.67 -9.89
N LYS A 163 20.02 -14.00 -9.86
CA LYS A 163 21.30 -14.66 -10.15
C LYS A 163 21.73 -14.45 -11.61
N VAL A 164 20.80 -14.53 -12.55
CA VAL A 164 21.06 -14.25 -13.98
C VAL A 164 21.53 -12.79 -14.16
N ARG A 165 20.81 -11.82 -13.57
CA ARG A 165 21.21 -10.39 -13.58
C ARG A 165 22.57 -10.16 -12.90
N ALA A 166 22.89 -10.93 -11.85
CA ALA A 166 24.19 -10.94 -11.20
C ALA A 166 25.33 -11.27 -12.16
N LEU A 167 25.18 -12.35 -12.93
CA LEU A 167 26.18 -12.73 -13.92
C LEU A 167 26.30 -11.70 -15.05
N LYS A 168 25.17 -11.15 -15.54
CA LYS A 168 25.22 -10.11 -16.59
C LYS A 168 26.00 -8.88 -16.12
N ARG A 169 25.75 -8.40 -14.90
CA ARG A 169 26.49 -7.26 -14.34
C ARG A 169 27.97 -7.55 -14.17
N GLU A 170 28.32 -8.76 -13.72
CA GLU A 170 29.71 -9.17 -13.59
C GLU A 170 30.41 -9.13 -14.97
N ASP A 171 29.75 -9.61 -16.01
CA ASP A 171 30.27 -9.56 -17.38
C ASP A 171 30.41 -8.11 -17.90
N LEU A 172 29.47 -7.22 -17.59
CA LEU A 172 29.55 -5.79 -17.92
C LEU A 172 30.71 -5.10 -17.19
N THR A 173 30.88 -5.41 -15.89
CA THR A 173 31.97 -4.87 -15.06
C THR A 173 33.33 -5.30 -15.60
N LYS A 174 33.48 -6.59 -15.98
CA LYS A 174 34.71 -7.10 -16.62
C LYS A 174 35.01 -6.45 -17.97
N LYS A 175 33.98 -5.95 -18.67
CA LYS A 175 34.11 -5.21 -19.92
C LYS A 175 34.33 -3.70 -19.70
N GLY A 176 34.43 -3.23 -18.46
CA GLY A 176 34.60 -1.82 -18.13
C GLY A 176 33.35 -0.97 -18.37
N VAL A 177 32.18 -1.59 -18.49
CA VAL A 177 30.91 -0.89 -18.66
C VAL A 177 30.33 -0.60 -17.27
N GLU A 178 30.09 0.67 -16.97
CA GLU A 178 29.34 1.04 -15.76
C GLU A 178 27.91 0.52 -15.89
N SER A 179 27.60 -0.49 -15.08
CA SER A 179 26.26 -1.00 -14.88
C SER A 179 25.85 -0.71 -13.45
N GLY A 180 24.67 -0.12 -13.26
CA GLY A 180 24.12 0.16 -11.93
C GLY A 180 23.86 -1.09 -11.08
N SER A 181 22.92 -1.00 -10.14
CA SER A 181 22.56 -2.13 -9.27
C SER A 181 22.13 -3.36 -10.07
N ALA A 182 22.26 -4.53 -9.45
CA ALA A 182 21.77 -5.79 -9.96
C ALA A 182 20.35 -5.79 -10.48
N GLU A 183 19.51 -5.05 -9.78
CA GLU A 183 18.08 -5.05 -9.97
C GLU A 183 17.64 -4.17 -11.15
N THR A 184 18.56 -3.39 -11.72
CA THR A 184 18.32 -2.51 -12.87
C THR A 184 18.92 -3.05 -14.16
N VAL A 185 19.69 -4.13 -14.11
CA VAL A 185 20.26 -4.75 -15.30
C VAL A 185 19.18 -5.55 -16.03
N GLU A 186 18.83 -5.11 -17.24
CA GLU A 186 17.94 -5.84 -18.14
C GLU A 186 18.69 -7.01 -18.78
N VAL A 187 18.03 -8.15 -18.96
CA VAL A 187 18.61 -9.35 -19.58
C VAL A 187 17.90 -9.61 -20.89
N ASP A 188 18.64 -9.57 -22.00
CA ASP A 188 18.09 -9.79 -23.33
C ASP A 188 17.78 -11.27 -23.56
N ALA A 189 16.73 -11.54 -24.33
CA ALA A 189 16.31 -12.91 -24.66
C ALA A 189 17.41 -13.74 -25.35
N LYS A 190 18.32 -13.08 -26.08
CA LYS A 190 19.46 -13.73 -26.75
C LYS A 190 20.57 -14.13 -25.78
N GLU A 191 20.72 -13.42 -24.66
CA GLU A 191 21.77 -13.65 -23.67
C GLU A 191 21.30 -14.58 -22.54
N TYR A 192 19.99 -14.60 -22.29
CA TYR A 192 19.39 -15.38 -21.21
C TYR A 192 19.81 -16.85 -21.17
N PRO A 193 19.80 -17.63 -22.29
CA PRO A 193 20.15 -19.04 -22.24
C PRO A 193 21.58 -19.30 -21.73
N ALA A 194 22.55 -18.49 -22.17
CA ALA A 194 23.96 -18.64 -21.78
C ALA A 194 24.19 -18.26 -20.31
N LEU A 195 23.50 -17.21 -19.83
CA LEU A 195 23.56 -16.81 -18.43
C LEU A 195 22.87 -17.83 -17.52
N LEU A 196 21.70 -18.34 -17.93
CA LEU A 196 20.97 -19.38 -17.22
C LEU A 196 21.80 -20.66 -17.11
N GLU A 197 22.50 -21.06 -18.17
CA GLU A 197 23.37 -22.25 -18.13
C GLU A 197 24.49 -22.08 -17.08
N ARG A 198 25.07 -20.89 -16.96
CA ARG A 198 26.07 -20.59 -15.91
C ARG A 198 25.46 -20.69 -14.51
N VAL A 199 24.26 -20.13 -14.29
CA VAL A 199 23.53 -20.29 -13.02
C VAL A 199 23.29 -21.77 -12.75
N TYR A 200 22.68 -22.49 -13.70
CA TYR A 200 22.39 -23.91 -13.61
C TYR A 200 23.63 -24.72 -13.25
N ARG A 201 24.78 -24.48 -13.87
CA ARG A 201 26.04 -25.17 -13.56
C ARG A 201 26.58 -24.82 -12.17
N ALA A 202 26.42 -23.59 -11.71
CA ALA A 202 26.87 -23.12 -10.40
C ALA A 202 25.99 -23.59 -9.21
N GLU A 203 24.70 -23.85 -9.44
CA GLU A 203 23.79 -24.28 -8.36
C GLU A 203 24.20 -25.61 -7.71
N LYS A 204 23.86 -25.80 -6.43
CA LYS A 204 24.22 -27.02 -5.69
C LYS A 204 23.01 -27.93 -5.51
N PHE A 205 22.76 -28.79 -6.49
CA PHE A 205 21.75 -29.86 -6.41
C PHE A 205 22.12 -31.02 -7.36
N PRO A 206 21.51 -32.22 -7.21
CA PRO A 206 21.76 -33.36 -8.10
C PRO A 206 21.34 -33.05 -9.55
N LYS A 207 22.30 -33.09 -10.48
CA LYS A 207 22.07 -32.78 -11.90
C LYS A 207 22.28 -34.01 -12.77
N PRO A 208 21.49 -34.18 -13.86
CA PRO A 208 21.75 -35.21 -14.85
C PRO A 208 23.14 -35.04 -15.46
N ARG A 209 23.84 -36.16 -15.62
CA ARG A 209 25.18 -36.22 -16.21
C ARG A 209 25.16 -36.96 -17.54
N ASN A 210 26.06 -36.59 -18.44
CA ASN A 210 26.29 -37.34 -19.67
C ASN A 210 27.15 -38.58 -19.42
N LEU A 211 27.37 -39.40 -20.46
CA LEU A 211 28.14 -40.65 -20.40
C LEU A 211 29.59 -40.47 -19.94
N ILE A 212 30.12 -39.24 -19.96
CA ILE A 212 31.50 -38.88 -19.56
C ILE A 212 31.50 -38.25 -18.14
N GLY A 213 30.36 -38.21 -17.44
CA GLY A 213 30.26 -37.71 -16.06
C GLY A 213 30.16 -36.18 -15.93
N MET A 214 30.12 -35.43 -17.04
CA MET A 214 29.90 -33.97 -17.02
C MET A 214 28.42 -33.64 -16.87
N VAL A 215 28.12 -32.49 -16.25
CA VAL A 215 26.74 -31.96 -16.17
C VAL A 215 26.19 -31.79 -17.58
N LYS A 216 25.06 -32.45 -17.85
CA LYS A 216 24.39 -32.39 -19.15
C LYS A 216 23.82 -30.99 -19.38
N GLY A 217 24.06 -30.42 -20.56
CA GLY A 217 23.35 -29.22 -21.00
C GLY A 217 21.89 -29.57 -21.31
N LEU A 218 20.96 -28.76 -20.80
CA LEU A 218 19.52 -29.00 -20.93
C LEU A 218 18.85 -27.81 -21.63
N PRO A 219 17.66 -28.00 -22.23
CA PRO A 219 16.83 -26.89 -22.67
C PRO A 219 16.56 -25.88 -21.54
N VAL A 220 16.30 -24.62 -21.90
CA VAL A 220 16.01 -23.53 -20.96
C VAL A 220 14.94 -23.93 -19.94
N GLU A 221 13.81 -24.43 -20.41
CA GLU A 221 12.67 -24.83 -19.56
C GLU A 221 13.04 -25.92 -18.54
N GLU A 222 13.87 -26.89 -18.94
CA GLU A 222 14.33 -27.95 -18.03
C GLU A 222 15.30 -27.43 -16.97
N MET A 223 16.22 -26.52 -17.35
CA MET A 223 17.12 -25.87 -16.40
C MET A 223 16.34 -25.06 -15.37
N GLU A 224 15.36 -24.26 -15.81
CA GLU A 224 14.49 -23.50 -14.91
C GLU A 224 13.75 -24.41 -13.95
N LYS A 225 13.08 -25.45 -14.48
CA LYS A 225 12.32 -26.40 -13.67
C LYS A 225 13.18 -27.05 -12.60
N LEU A 226 14.39 -27.49 -12.95
CA LEU A 226 15.31 -28.10 -11.99
C LEU A 226 15.79 -27.10 -10.93
N ILE A 227 16.11 -25.86 -11.31
CA ILE A 227 16.52 -24.83 -10.34
C ILE A 227 15.36 -24.51 -9.40
N LEU A 228 14.15 -24.26 -9.93
CA LEU A 228 12.97 -23.92 -9.13
C LEU A 228 12.58 -25.07 -8.18
N ALA A 229 12.64 -26.32 -8.64
CA ALA A 229 12.35 -27.49 -7.80
C ALA A 229 13.32 -27.63 -6.61
N ASN A 230 14.56 -27.17 -6.76
CA ASN A 230 15.60 -27.23 -5.73
C ASN A 230 15.82 -25.90 -4.99
N THR A 231 15.01 -24.88 -5.26
CA THR A 231 15.07 -23.60 -4.55
C THR A 231 14.06 -23.61 -3.40
N VAL A 232 14.53 -23.25 -2.20
CA VAL A 232 13.71 -23.14 -0.98
C VAL A 232 12.92 -21.82 -1.01
N ALA A 233 11.66 -21.90 -0.62
CA ALA A 233 10.78 -20.76 -0.34
C ALA A 233 9.81 -21.21 0.76
N ASP A 234 10.35 -21.30 1.98
CA ASP A 234 9.63 -21.68 3.19
C ASP A 234 8.98 -20.45 3.86
N GLU A 235 8.36 -20.65 5.02
CA GLU A 235 7.68 -19.58 5.75
C GLU A 235 8.62 -18.45 6.20
N GLU A 236 9.89 -18.76 6.51
CA GLU A 236 10.87 -17.73 6.89
C GLU A 236 11.14 -16.81 5.69
N GLU A 237 11.32 -17.39 4.52
CA GLU A 237 11.57 -16.66 3.27
C GLU A 237 10.36 -15.80 2.82
N LEU A 238 9.14 -16.26 3.12
CA LEU A 238 7.93 -15.48 2.89
C LEU A 238 7.79 -14.35 3.91
N ARG A 239 8.14 -14.58 5.18
CA ARG A 239 8.18 -13.51 6.19
C ARG A 239 9.17 -12.41 5.78
N ASP A 240 10.37 -12.80 5.36
CA ASP A 240 11.39 -11.88 4.85
C ASP A 240 10.92 -11.12 3.60
N LEU A 241 10.12 -11.74 2.73
CA LEU A 241 9.52 -11.05 1.59
C LEU A 241 8.52 -9.97 2.03
N ALA A 242 7.63 -10.28 2.98
CA ALA A 242 6.71 -9.31 3.55
C ALA A 242 7.43 -8.15 4.25
N ASP A 243 8.48 -8.43 5.02
CA ASP A 243 9.29 -7.41 5.68
C ASP A 243 9.98 -6.50 4.66
N ARG A 244 10.54 -7.05 3.58
CA ARG A 244 11.13 -6.25 2.49
C ARG A 244 10.09 -5.36 1.80
N ARG A 245 8.85 -5.83 1.61
CA ARG A 245 7.77 -5.02 1.03
C ARG A 245 7.39 -3.86 1.95
N ALA A 246 7.18 -4.14 3.24
CA ALA A 246 6.86 -3.11 4.23
C ALA A 246 7.98 -2.07 4.34
N LYS A 247 9.26 -2.53 4.34
CA LYS A 247 10.42 -1.65 4.31
C LYS A 247 10.49 -0.80 3.02
N ALA A 248 10.18 -1.38 1.86
CA ALA A 248 10.16 -0.62 0.60
C ALA A 248 9.12 0.53 0.65
N VAL A 249 7.96 0.28 1.25
CA VAL A 249 6.94 1.33 1.49
C VAL A 249 7.43 2.39 2.47
N LEU A 250 8.01 1.97 3.62
CA LEU A 250 8.61 2.87 4.60
C LEU A 250 9.67 3.78 3.95
N ASP A 251 10.66 3.19 3.30
CA ASP A 251 11.76 3.91 2.64
C ASP A 251 11.21 4.85 1.55
N GLY A 252 10.16 4.42 0.83
CA GLY A 252 9.48 5.25 -0.17
C GLY A 252 8.75 6.46 0.40
N LEU A 253 8.20 6.38 1.62
CA LEU A 253 7.58 7.50 2.33
C LEU A 253 8.62 8.43 2.95
N LEU A 254 9.70 7.87 3.52
CA LEU A 254 10.83 8.65 4.05
C LEU A 254 11.49 9.49 2.94
N ALA A 255 11.66 8.92 1.75
CA ALA A 255 12.17 9.62 0.57
C ALA A 255 11.25 10.77 0.08
N ARG A 256 10.04 10.89 0.64
CA ARG A 256 9.06 11.95 0.36
C ARG A 256 8.86 12.84 1.59
N ASP A 257 9.84 12.90 2.48
CA ASP A 257 9.88 13.77 3.66
C ASP A 257 8.77 13.51 4.70
N VAL A 258 8.18 12.31 4.70
CA VAL A 258 7.29 11.91 5.79
C VAL A 258 8.14 11.62 7.04
N PRO A 259 7.93 12.29 8.19
CA PRO A 259 8.72 12.08 9.40
C PRO A 259 8.67 10.64 9.91
N ALA A 260 9.84 10.09 10.24
CA ALA A 260 10.00 8.68 10.61
C ALA A 260 9.25 8.31 11.89
N GLU A 261 9.13 9.23 12.84
CA GLU A 261 8.41 9.04 14.10
C GLU A 261 6.89 8.83 13.94
N ARG A 262 6.37 8.98 12.71
CA ARG A 262 4.97 8.75 12.37
C ARG A 262 4.74 7.45 11.59
N LEU A 263 5.80 6.72 11.24
CA LEU A 263 5.74 5.51 10.42
C LEU A 263 6.12 4.30 11.27
N PHE A 264 5.21 3.33 11.36
CA PHE A 264 5.36 2.16 12.22
C PHE A 264 5.27 0.87 11.42
N LEU A 265 6.35 0.10 11.40
CA LEU A 265 6.33 -1.26 10.84
C LEU A 265 5.65 -2.20 11.82
N LEU A 266 4.62 -2.91 11.37
CA LEU A 266 3.97 -3.94 12.15
C LEU A 266 4.62 -5.31 11.92
N PRO A 267 4.63 -6.20 12.93
CA PRO A 267 5.14 -7.56 12.77
C PRO A 267 4.35 -8.33 11.71
N VAL A 268 5.07 -9.01 10.81
CA VAL A 268 4.45 -9.85 9.77
C VAL A 268 3.73 -11.05 10.38
N LYS A 269 2.45 -11.17 10.04
CA LYS A 269 1.62 -12.33 10.35
C LYS A 269 1.41 -13.16 9.09
N LEU A 270 1.95 -14.37 9.08
CA LEU A 270 1.60 -15.37 8.08
C LEU A 270 0.30 -16.02 8.55
N VAL A 271 -0.81 -15.66 7.91
CA VAL A 271 -2.12 -16.25 8.21
C VAL A 271 -2.36 -17.38 7.22
N ALA A 272 -2.24 -18.63 7.69
CA ALA A 272 -2.81 -19.76 6.97
C ALA A 272 -4.34 -19.59 6.94
N SER A 273 -4.97 -19.92 5.80
CA SER A 273 -6.37 -19.61 5.54
C SER A 273 -7.35 -20.42 6.41
N ASP A 274 -7.48 -20.07 7.69
CA ASP A 274 -8.46 -20.68 8.59
C ASP A 274 -9.76 -19.86 8.56
N GLY A 275 -10.52 -20.04 7.48
CA GLY A 275 -11.98 -19.94 7.42
C GLY A 275 -12.69 -18.62 7.74
N LYS A 276 -12.03 -17.57 8.25
CA LYS A 276 -12.65 -16.24 8.45
C LYS A 276 -12.47 -15.37 7.21
N ALA A 277 -13.55 -15.18 6.48
CA ALA A 277 -13.59 -14.60 5.14
C ALA A 277 -12.89 -13.23 4.98
N ASP A 278 -12.97 -12.34 5.98
CA ASP A 278 -12.47 -10.96 5.84
C ASP A 278 -10.95 -10.83 6.11
N ALA A 279 -10.42 -11.52 7.13
CA ALA A 279 -8.97 -11.55 7.38
C ALA A 279 -8.23 -12.43 6.35
N ALA A 280 -8.88 -13.49 5.86
CA ALA A 280 -8.35 -14.35 4.82
C ALA A 280 -8.33 -13.66 3.44
N ALA A 281 -9.22 -12.70 3.16
CA ALA A 281 -9.18 -11.95 1.90
C ALA A 281 -7.99 -10.97 1.86
N GLN A 282 -7.70 -10.26 2.95
CA GLN A 282 -6.56 -9.33 3.05
C GLN A 282 -5.21 -10.05 3.09
N ALA A 283 -5.14 -11.26 3.66
CA ALA A 283 -3.93 -12.09 3.69
C ALA A 283 -3.63 -12.82 2.37
N ARG A 284 -4.52 -12.75 1.36
CA ARG A 284 -4.40 -13.48 0.10
C ARG A 284 -3.66 -12.74 -1.00
N GLU A 285 -3.09 -11.58 -0.72
CA GLU A 285 -2.60 -10.72 -1.77
C GLU A 285 -1.17 -10.25 -1.48
N SER A 286 -0.33 -10.25 -2.51
CA SER A 286 1.07 -9.82 -2.47
C SER A 286 1.15 -8.30 -2.28
N ARG A 287 0.94 -7.81 -1.05
CA ARG A 287 0.78 -6.38 -0.78
C ARG A 287 1.26 -5.95 0.61
N VAL A 288 1.23 -4.65 0.82
CA VAL A 288 1.35 -3.99 2.12
C VAL A 288 0.01 -3.38 2.46
N ALA A 289 -0.51 -3.67 3.65
CA ALA A 289 -1.69 -3.03 4.21
C ALA A 289 -1.28 -1.82 5.07
N LEU A 290 -2.06 -0.76 4.99
CA LEU A 290 -1.82 0.50 5.66
C LEU A 290 -2.98 0.85 6.60
N SER A 291 -2.67 1.38 7.77
CA SER A 291 -3.68 1.80 8.75
C SER A 291 -3.32 3.16 9.35
N LEU A 292 -4.32 4.04 9.45
CA LEU A 292 -4.15 5.39 10.00
C LEU A 292 -4.55 5.41 11.47
N LYS A 293 -3.78 6.15 12.28
CA LYS A 293 -3.99 6.34 13.71
C LYS A 293 -3.82 7.79 14.11
#